data_AF-A0A1N6DML1-F1
#
_entry.id   AF-A0A1N6DML1-F1
#
_cell.length_a   1.000
_cell.length_b   1.000
_cell.length_c   1.000
_cell.angle_alpha   90.00
_cell.angle_beta   90.00
_cell.angle_gamma   90.00
#
_symmetry.space_group_name_H-M   'P 1'
#
loop_
_entity.id
_entity.type
_entity.pdbx_description
1 polymer ?
#
loop_
_entity_poly.entity_id
_entity_poly.type
_entity_poly.pdbx_seq_one_letter_code
_entity_poly.pdbx_strand_id
1 'polypeptide(L)'
;MEHDNDLELDIEALKNQIKQDVAQPKLTPDQLHTALERYVDTLNNLNAQQFRKGLHDVMARNVYFKDPFNEVRGLADVEDVFAKLFADHPNAALRVHTHAGRGDTGYVEWRLFYTDTSGQPQHRNVISKLLFDENGKVRAQMDYWDSGEYYFRRLPLLGPLLDWLARRKSA
;
A
#
# COMPACT_ATOMS: atom_id res chain seq x y z
N MET A 1 2.63 47.56 -4.45
CA MET A 1 1.37 46.81 -4.69
C MET A 1 1.65 45.97 -5.93
N GLU A 2 2.46 44.92 -5.79
CA GLU A 2 3.04 44.20 -6.95
C GLU A 2 3.59 42.81 -6.56
N HIS A 3 3.07 42.20 -5.48
CA HIS A 3 3.59 40.92 -4.95
C HIS A 3 2.61 39.75 -5.01
N ASP A 4 1.41 39.97 -5.56
CA ASP A 4 0.36 38.95 -5.64
C ASP A 4 0.36 38.16 -6.96
N ASN A 5 0.95 38.73 -8.02
CA ASN A 5 0.84 38.19 -9.38
C ASN A 5 1.85 37.04 -9.67
N ASP A 6 3.00 37.03 -8.97
CA ASP A 6 4.05 36.02 -9.17
C ASP A 6 3.70 34.67 -8.53
N LEU A 7 2.90 34.67 -7.44
CA LEU A 7 2.44 33.45 -6.76
C LEU A 7 1.28 32.76 -7.51
N GLU A 8 0.44 33.52 -8.21
CA GLU A 8 -0.68 32.97 -8.99
C GLU A 8 -0.21 32.24 -10.26
N LEU A 9 0.83 32.75 -10.92
CA LEU A 9 1.48 32.14 -12.07
C LEU A 9 2.12 30.77 -11.74
N ASP A 10 2.68 30.63 -10.54
CA ASP A 10 3.33 29.39 -10.08
C ASP A 10 2.31 28.29 -9.76
N ILE A 11 1.14 28.65 -9.21
CA ILE A 11 0.05 27.71 -8.92
C ILE A 11 -0.58 27.14 -10.20
N GLU A 12 -0.80 27.96 -11.23
CA GLU A 12 -1.35 27.48 -12.50
C GLU A 12 -0.34 26.61 -13.27
N ALA A 13 0.95 26.93 -13.21
CA ALA A 13 2.01 26.08 -13.74
C ALA A 13 2.03 24.71 -13.03
N LEU A 14 1.95 24.69 -11.70
CA LEU A 14 1.86 23.46 -10.90
C LEU A 14 0.59 22.65 -11.21
N LYS A 15 -0.56 23.29 -11.35
CA LYS A 15 -1.83 22.62 -11.72
C LYS A 15 -1.72 21.98 -13.10
N ASN A 16 -1.10 22.67 -14.06
CA ASN A 16 -0.91 22.14 -15.40
C ASN A 16 0.12 21.01 -15.43
N GLN A 17 1.20 21.11 -14.66
CA GLN A 17 2.18 20.04 -14.47
C GLN A 17 1.53 18.80 -13.84
N ILE A 18 0.76 18.98 -12.76
CA ILE A 18 0.02 17.88 -12.11
C ILE A 18 -0.99 17.26 -13.09
N LYS A 19 -1.71 18.08 -13.88
CA LYS A 19 -2.62 17.57 -14.92
C LYS A 19 -1.91 16.79 -16.02
N GLN A 20 -0.67 17.15 -16.36
CA GLN A 20 0.14 16.43 -17.35
C GLN A 20 0.76 15.16 -16.77
N ASP A 21 1.17 15.17 -15.50
CA ASP A 21 1.70 14.02 -14.76
C ASP A 21 0.60 13.00 -14.42
N VAL A 22 -0.66 13.45 -14.32
CA VAL A 22 -1.84 12.60 -14.34
C VAL A 22 -2.00 12.06 -15.77
N ALA A 23 -1.26 10.99 -16.05
CA ALA A 23 -1.38 10.25 -17.30
C ALA A 23 -2.85 9.93 -17.60
N GLN A 24 -3.21 9.94 -18.89
CA GLN A 24 -4.57 9.57 -19.28
C GLN A 24 -4.90 8.17 -18.74
N PRO A 25 -6.09 8.00 -18.15
CA PRO A 25 -6.48 6.73 -17.57
C PRO A 25 -6.51 5.66 -18.67
N LYS A 26 -5.81 4.56 -18.42
CA LYS A 26 -5.74 3.42 -19.36
C LYS A 26 -6.95 2.52 -19.31
N LEU A 27 -7.76 2.63 -18.25
CA LEU A 27 -8.94 1.82 -18.00
C LEU A 27 -10.19 2.69 -18.04
N THR A 28 -11.29 2.12 -18.52
CA THR A 28 -12.63 2.68 -18.30
C THR A 28 -13.03 2.52 -16.83
N PRO A 29 -14.03 3.29 -16.34
CA PRO A 29 -14.53 3.13 -14.98
C PRO A 29 -14.95 1.68 -14.63
N ASP A 30 -15.64 1.00 -15.54
CA ASP A 30 -16.08 -0.39 -15.33
C ASP A 30 -14.90 -1.36 -15.27
N GLN A 31 -13.90 -1.18 -16.15
CA GLN A 31 -12.69 -2.02 -16.15
C GLN A 31 -11.89 -1.84 -14.85
N LEU A 32 -11.76 -0.59 -14.36
CA LEU A 32 -11.12 -0.32 -13.08
C LEU A 32 -11.91 -1.00 -11.95
N HIS A 33 -13.23 -0.85 -11.94
CA HIS A 33 -14.09 -1.45 -10.92
C HIS A 33 -13.90 -2.97 -10.86
N THR A 34 -13.98 -3.67 -11.99
CA THR A 34 -13.74 -5.12 -12.07
C THR A 34 -12.31 -5.51 -11.65
N ALA A 35 -11.30 -4.74 -12.03
CA ALA A 35 -9.91 -5.01 -11.64
C ALA A 35 -9.71 -4.85 -10.13
N LEU A 36 -10.34 -3.83 -9.53
CA LEU A 36 -10.27 -3.55 -8.10
C LEU A 36 -11.02 -4.62 -7.29
N GLU A 37 -12.20 -5.04 -7.72
CA GLU A 37 -12.94 -6.15 -7.09
C GLU A 37 -12.13 -7.45 -7.11
N ARG A 38 -11.55 -7.80 -8.27
CA ARG A 38 -10.66 -8.97 -8.37
C ARG A 38 -9.47 -8.88 -7.42
N TYR A 39 -8.86 -7.70 -7.30
CA TYR A 39 -7.76 -7.48 -6.36
C TYR A 39 -8.21 -7.68 -4.91
N VAL A 40 -9.35 -7.10 -4.53
CA VAL A 40 -9.94 -7.19 -3.19
C VAL A 40 -10.28 -8.63 -2.82
N ASP A 41 -10.93 -9.35 -3.73
CA ASP A 41 -11.27 -10.75 -3.54
C ASP A 41 -10.02 -11.61 -3.39
N THR A 42 -9.00 -11.35 -4.20
CA THR A 42 -7.72 -12.05 -4.10
C THR A 42 -7.09 -11.80 -2.73
N LEU A 43 -6.98 -10.54 -2.31
CA LEU A 43 -6.37 -10.15 -1.04
C LEU A 43 -7.09 -10.79 0.16
N ASN A 44 -8.42 -10.81 0.14
CA ASN A 44 -9.24 -11.45 1.19
C ASN A 44 -9.02 -12.98 1.28
N ASN A 45 -8.62 -13.62 0.19
CA ASN A 45 -8.45 -15.07 0.09
C ASN A 45 -6.97 -15.52 0.07
N LEU A 46 -6.01 -14.60 0.15
CA LEU A 46 -4.58 -14.94 0.25
C LEU A 46 -4.30 -15.73 1.54
N ASN A 47 -3.49 -16.77 1.40
CA ASN A 47 -2.97 -17.58 2.49
C ASN A 47 -1.65 -18.24 2.06
N ALA A 48 -0.96 -18.86 3.01
CA ALA A 48 0.35 -19.48 2.82
C ALA A 48 0.40 -20.52 1.68
N GLN A 49 -0.72 -21.17 1.34
CA GLN A 49 -0.74 -22.25 0.33
C GLN A 49 -0.89 -21.72 -1.10
N GLN A 50 -1.66 -20.64 -1.29
CA GLN A 50 -2.07 -20.20 -2.63
C GLN A 50 -1.66 -18.77 -2.99
N PHE A 51 -0.83 -18.11 -2.16
CA PHE A 51 -0.53 -16.70 -2.36
C PHE A 51 0.11 -16.41 -3.73
N ARG A 52 1.03 -17.26 -4.21
CA ARG A 52 1.68 -17.09 -5.52
C ARG A 52 0.67 -17.00 -6.65
N LYS A 53 -0.25 -17.97 -6.71
CA LYS A 53 -1.32 -17.97 -7.72
C LYS A 53 -2.16 -16.70 -7.63
N GLY A 54 -2.58 -16.32 -6.42
CA GLY A 54 -3.35 -15.09 -6.22
C GLY A 54 -2.60 -13.84 -6.70
N LEU A 55 -1.30 -13.72 -6.38
CA LEU A 55 -0.48 -12.59 -6.84
C LEU A 55 -0.36 -12.56 -8.37
N HIS A 56 -0.19 -13.71 -9.04
CA HIS A 56 -0.18 -13.78 -10.51
C HIS A 56 -1.52 -13.36 -11.13
N ASP A 57 -2.63 -13.62 -10.43
CA ASP A 57 -3.97 -13.27 -10.88
C ASP A 57 -4.25 -11.76 -10.82
N VAL A 58 -3.49 -10.99 -10.04
CA VAL A 58 -3.76 -9.55 -9.85
C VAL A 58 -2.59 -8.62 -10.14
N MET A 59 -1.35 -9.09 -10.17
CA MET A 59 -0.16 -8.25 -10.38
C MET A 59 0.47 -8.46 -11.76
N ALA A 60 1.04 -7.39 -12.30
CA ALA A 60 1.82 -7.43 -13.52
C ALA A 60 3.21 -8.06 -13.28
N ARG A 61 3.81 -8.66 -14.31
CA ARG A 61 5.11 -9.34 -14.19
C ARG A 61 6.24 -8.42 -13.71
N ASN A 62 6.20 -7.15 -14.09
CA ASN A 62 7.17 -6.11 -13.75
C ASN A 62 6.65 -5.14 -12.68
N VAL A 63 5.74 -5.60 -11.80
CA VAL A 63 5.14 -4.77 -10.74
C VAL A 63 6.20 -4.08 -9.89
N TYR A 64 6.00 -2.81 -9.60
CA TYR A 64 6.74 -2.08 -8.58
C TYR A 64 6.01 -2.19 -7.24
N PHE A 65 6.66 -2.68 -6.20
CA PHE A 65 6.08 -2.78 -4.87
C PHE A 65 6.91 -2.01 -3.86
N LYS A 66 6.23 -1.26 -3.00
CA LYS A 66 6.86 -0.54 -1.91
C LYS A 66 6.02 -0.59 -0.64
N ASP A 67 6.67 -0.87 0.47
CA ASP A 67 6.18 -0.62 1.82
C ASP A 67 7.31 0.08 2.63
N PRO A 68 7.11 0.44 3.91
CA PRO A 68 8.15 1.05 4.76
C PRO A 68 9.46 0.24 4.94
N PHE A 69 9.48 -1.05 4.62
CA PHE A 69 10.63 -1.94 4.77
C PHE A 69 11.14 -2.52 3.44
N ASN A 70 10.27 -2.67 2.45
CA ASN A 70 10.55 -3.33 1.19
C ASN A 70 10.35 -2.35 0.02
N GLU A 71 11.28 -2.36 -0.93
CA GLU A 71 11.12 -1.69 -2.22
C GLU A 71 11.69 -2.60 -3.31
N VAL A 72 10.81 -3.21 -4.12
CA VAL A 72 11.17 -4.27 -5.06
C VAL A 72 10.53 -4.07 -6.44
N ARG A 73 11.09 -4.73 -7.46
CA ARG A 73 10.62 -4.66 -8.85
C ARG A 73 10.55 -6.04 -9.47
N GLY A 74 9.33 -6.47 -9.77
CA GLY A 74 9.04 -7.75 -10.39
C GLY A 74 8.21 -8.63 -9.50
N LEU A 75 7.37 -9.47 -10.12
CA LEU A 75 6.43 -10.32 -9.40
C LEU A 75 7.14 -11.34 -8.52
N ALA A 76 8.29 -11.89 -8.95
CA ALA A 76 9.07 -12.84 -8.16
C ALA A 76 9.54 -12.23 -6.82
N ASP A 77 10.06 -11.00 -6.83
CA ASP A 77 10.49 -10.34 -5.60
C ASP A 77 9.33 -10.04 -4.66
N VAL A 78 8.14 -9.73 -5.20
CA VAL A 78 6.92 -9.58 -4.40
C VAL A 78 6.49 -10.91 -3.79
N GLU A 79 6.62 -12.01 -4.53
CA GLU A 79 6.37 -13.36 -3.98
C GLU A 79 7.31 -13.65 -2.80
N ASP A 80 8.58 -13.23 -2.85
CA ASP A 80 9.52 -13.43 -1.75
C ASP A 80 9.13 -12.63 -0.49
N VAL A 81 8.62 -11.40 -0.67
CA VAL A 81 8.06 -10.60 0.44
C VAL A 81 6.89 -11.34 1.10
N PHE A 82 5.94 -11.85 0.32
CA PHE A 82 4.80 -12.60 0.85
C PHE A 82 5.20 -13.98 1.39
N ALA A 83 6.19 -14.65 0.80
CA ALA A 83 6.73 -15.91 1.30
C ALA A 83 7.33 -15.72 2.70
N LYS A 84 8.07 -14.63 2.91
CA LYS A 84 8.59 -14.27 4.23
C LYS A 84 7.45 -13.97 5.22
N LEU A 85 6.45 -13.19 4.82
CA LEU A 85 5.28 -12.90 5.64
C LEU A 85 4.61 -14.19 6.14
N PHE A 86 4.36 -15.16 5.25
CA PHE A 86 3.70 -16.41 5.62
C PHE A 86 4.62 -17.41 6.32
N ALA A 87 5.93 -17.33 6.14
CA ALA A 87 6.89 -18.11 6.92
C ALA A 87 6.93 -17.63 8.38
N ASP A 88 6.97 -16.31 8.60
CA ASP A 88 6.98 -15.70 9.92
C ASP A 88 5.60 -15.80 10.60
N HIS A 89 4.52 -15.72 9.81
CA HIS A 89 3.14 -15.73 10.28
C HIS A 89 2.24 -16.67 9.43
N PRO A 90 2.28 -17.99 9.64
CA PRO A 90 1.55 -18.96 8.81
C PRO A 90 0.03 -18.78 8.76
N ASN A 91 -0.54 -18.24 9.85
CA ASN A 91 -1.98 -17.96 9.97
C ASN A 91 -2.34 -16.51 9.60
N ALA A 92 -1.43 -15.77 8.96
CA ALA A 92 -1.69 -14.40 8.57
C ALA A 92 -2.90 -14.31 7.63
N ALA A 93 -3.74 -13.31 7.86
CA ALA A 93 -4.95 -13.06 7.07
C ALA A 93 -5.05 -11.59 6.73
N LEU A 94 -5.29 -11.30 5.45
CA LEU A 94 -5.48 -9.94 4.95
C LEU A 94 -6.99 -9.72 4.76
N ARG A 95 -7.53 -8.62 5.28
CA ARG A 95 -8.98 -8.32 5.20
C ARG A 95 -9.19 -6.90 4.73
N VAL A 96 -9.83 -6.75 3.58
CA VAL A 96 -10.22 -5.46 3.03
C VAL A 96 -11.47 -4.95 3.74
N HIS A 97 -11.47 -3.66 4.09
CA HIS A 97 -12.60 -2.97 4.70
C HIS A 97 -13.31 -2.05 3.71
N THR A 98 -12.55 -1.32 2.91
CA THR A 98 -13.10 -0.42 1.90
C THR A 98 -12.12 -0.27 0.74
N HIS A 99 -12.66 0.09 -0.42
CA HIS A 99 -11.88 0.40 -1.60
C HIS A 99 -12.57 1.46 -2.44
N ALA A 100 -11.76 2.27 -3.13
CA ALA A 100 -12.24 3.28 -4.07
C ALA A 100 -11.23 3.44 -5.19
N GLY A 101 -11.65 3.96 -6.34
CA GLY A 101 -10.74 4.15 -7.46
C GLY A 101 -11.22 5.22 -8.42
N ARG A 102 -10.28 5.76 -9.20
CA ARG A 102 -10.54 6.67 -10.32
C ARG A 102 -9.42 6.54 -11.36
N GLY A 103 -9.81 6.52 -12.63
CA GLY A 103 -8.87 6.40 -13.74
C GLY A 103 -8.23 5.01 -13.79
N ASP A 104 -6.91 4.92 -13.69
CA ASP A 104 -6.16 3.66 -13.54
C ASP A 104 -5.68 3.43 -12.09
N THR A 105 -6.14 4.25 -11.14
CA THR A 105 -5.68 4.23 -9.75
C THR A 105 -6.76 3.69 -8.82
N GLY A 106 -6.39 2.75 -7.95
CA GLY A 106 -7.21 2.23 -6.85
C GLY A 106 -6.58 2.52 -5.49
N TYR A 107 -7.42 2.56 -4.47
CA TYR A 107 -7.05 2.65 -3.07
C TYR A 107 -7.80 1.58 -2.31
N VAL A 108 -7.09 0.85 -1.46
CA VAL A 108 -7.65 -0.23 -0.65
C VAL A 108 -7.21 -0.05 0.80
N GLU A 109 -8.17 0.06 1.71
CA GLU A 109 -7.91 0.00 3.14
C GLU A 109 -8.13 -1.44 3.62
N TRP A 110 -7.12 -2.00 4.25
CA TRP A 110 -7.16 -3.38 4.73
C TRP A 110 -6.37 -3.57 6.01
N ARG A 111 -6.61 -4.69 6.68
CA ARG A 111 -5.94 -5.07 7.91
C ARG A 111 -5.25 -6.40 7.75
N LEU A 112 -3.98 -6.45 8.14
CA LEU A 112 -3.24 -7.69 8.35
C LEU A 112 -3.52 -8.18 9.77
N PHE A 113 -4.03 -9.40 9.90
CA PHE A 113 -4.12 -10.13 11.16
C PHE A 113 -3.04 -11.18 11.21
N TYR A 114 -2.35 -11.33 12.34
CA TYR A 114 -1.29 -12.31 12.53
C TYR A 114 -1.13 -12.65 14.01
N THR A 115 -0.38 -13.70 14.31
CA THR A 115 0.00 -14.06 15.68
C THR A 115 1.48 -13.75 15.86
N ASP A 116 1.84 -13.07 16.95
CA ASP A 116 3.24 -12.81 17.28
C ASP A 116 3.94 -14.03 17.90
N THR A 117 5.23 -13.90 18.19
CA THR A 117 6.06 -14.98 18.77
C THR A 117 5.62 -15.40 20.17
N SER A 118 4.82 -14.60 20.86
CA SER A 118 4.24 -14.93 22.17
C SER A 118 2.87 -15.62 22.08
N GLY A 119 2.38 -15.86 20.86
CA GLY A 119 1.07 -16.47 20.62
C GLY A 119 -0.09 -15.48 20.71
N GLN A 120 0.17 -14.18 20.83
CA GLN A 120 -0.89 -13.18 20.97
C GLN A 120 -1.39 -12.71 19.60
N PRO A 121 -2.72 -12.50 19.44
CA PRO A 121 -3.28 -11.96 18.21
C PRO A 121 -2.88 -10.49 18.05
N GLN A 122 -2.40 -10.15 16.88
CA GLN A 122 -1.96 -8.81 16.50
C GLN A 122 -2.65 -8.39 15.20
N HIS A 123 -2.70 -7.08 14.97
CA HIS A 123 -3.12 -6.55 13.69
C HIS A 123 -2.32 -5.33 13.26
N ARG A 124 -2.40 -5.01 11.97
CA ARG A 124 -1.81 -3.81 11.36
C ARG A 124 -2.77 -3.24 10.32
N ASN A 125 -3.08 -1.95 10.42
CA ASN A 125 -3.86 -1.23 9.43
C ASN A 125 -2.96 -0.78 8.27
N VAL A 126 -3.42 -0.96 7.03
CA VAL A 126 -2.67 -0.64 5.82
C VAL A 126 -3.60 0.03 4.81
N ILE A 127 -3.10 1.06 4.14
CA ILE A 127 -3.72 1.63 2.94
C ILE A 127 -2.78 1.37 1.77
N SER A 128 -3.28 0.67 0.75
CA SER A 128 -2.54 0.44 -0.49
C SER A 128 -3.01 1.40 -1.57
N LYS A 129 -2.09 2.14 -2.20
CA LYS A 129 -2.31 2.80 -3.49
C LYS A 129 -1.90 1.83 -4.60
N LEU A 130 -2.80 1.58 -5.53
CA LEU A 130 -2.63 0.66 -6.65
C LEU A 130 -2.69 1.44 -7.95
N LEU A 131 -1.75 1.18 -8.85
CA LEU A 131 -1.83 1.60 -10.25
C LEU A 131 -2.03 0.36 -11.10
N PHE A 132 -3.06 0.37 -11.92
CA PHE A 132 -3.38 -0.71 -12.84
C PHE A 132 -2.80 -0.43 -14.23
N ASP A 133 -2.46 -1.49 -14.95
CA ASP A 133 -2.16 -1.45 -16.38
C ASP A 133 -3.44 -1.62 -17.23
N GLU A 134 -3.28 -1.55 -18.55
CA GLU A 134 -4.38 -1.76 -19.52
C GLU A 134 -5.06 -3.14 -19.45
N ASN A 135 -4.44 -4.13 -18.79
CA ASN A 135 -5.01 -5.47 -18.59
C ASN A 135 -5.73 -5.59 -17.23
N GLY A 136 -5.81 -4.50 -16.46
CA GLY A 136 -6.36 -4.51 -15.11
C GLY A 136 -5.48 -5.28 -14.11
N LYS A 137 -4.17 -5.39 -14.36
CA LYS A 137 -3.20 -5.93 -13.41
C LYS A 137 -2.50 -4.78 -12.69
N VAL A 138 -2.17 -4.96 -11.42
CA VAL A 138 -1.42 -3.99 -10.62
C VAL A 138 0.01 -3.90 -11.15
N ARG A 139 0.37 -2.77 -11.74
CA ARG A 139 1.74 -2.44 -12.19
C ARG A 139 2.55 -1.71 -11.13
N ALA A 140 1.88 -1.09 -10.16
CA ALA A 140 2.54 -0.52 -8.99
C ALA A 140 1.64 -0.59 -7.76
N GLN A 141 2.22 -0.95 -6.62
CA GLN A 141 1.57 -0.95 -5.32
C GLN A 141 2.47 -0.24 -4.30
N MET A 142 1.87 0.70 -3.56
CA MET A 142 2.52 1.37 -2.44
C MET A 142 1.65 1.23 -1.20
N ASP A 143 2.20 0.57 -0.18
CA ASP A 143 1.54 0.30 1.09
C ASP A 143 1.97 1.35 2.13
N TYR A 144 0.98 2.05 2.66
CA TYR A 144 1.13 3.03 3.73
C TYR A 144 0.59 2.46 5.03
N TRP A 145 1.45 2.38 6.03
CA TRP A 145 1.10 1.96 7.39
C TRP A 145 2.11 2.53 8.40
N ASP A 146 1.71 2.66 9.66
CA ASP A 146 2.52 3.31 10.70
C ASP A 146 3.62 2.38 11.24
N SER A 147 4.83 2.53 10.70
CA SER A 147 6.01 1.80 11.19
C SER A 147 6.44 2.18 12.60
N GLY A 148 6.12 3.39 13.04
CA GLY A 148 6.28 3.87 14.42
C GLY A 148 5.48 3.04 15.41
N GLU A 149 4.17 2.97 15.18
CA GLU A 149 3.23 2.26 16.04
C GLU A 149 3.49 0.75 16.08
N TYR A 150 3.69 0.12 14.92
CA TYR A 150 3.72 -1.35 14.83
C TYR A 150 5.11 -1.97 14.96
N TYR A 151 6.19 -1.21 14.71
CA TYR A 151 7.55 -1.76 14.72
C TYR A 151 8.51 -1.00 15.63
N PHE A 152 8.71 0.31 15.42
CA PHE A 152 9.75 1.05 16.15
C PHE A 152 9.50 1.11 17.66
N ARG A 153 8.25 1.19 18.11
CA ARG A 153 7.91 1.12 19.55
C ARG A 153 8.21 -0.22 20.21
N ARG A 154 8.31 -1.30 19.42
CA ARG A 154 8.62 -2.64 19.93
C ARG A 154 10.13 -2.90 20.06
N LEU A 155 10.97 -1.96 19.62
CA LEU A 155 12.42 -2.10 19.74
C LEU A 155 12.88 -1.66 21.14
N PRO A 156 13.73 -2.47 21.82
CA PRO A 156 14.02 -2.32 23.26
C PRO A 156 14.71 -1.00 23.64
N LEU A 157 15.35 -0.33 22.68
CA LEU A 157 16.03 0.96 22.89
C LEU A 157 15.27 2.14 22.27
N LEU A 158 14.59 1.93 21.15
CA LEU A 158 13.90 3.01 20.43
C LEU A 158 12.50 3.29 20.99
N GLY A 159 11.80 2.27 21.50
CA GLY A 159 10.49 2.44 22.12
C GLY A 159 10.48 3.42 23.29
N PRO A 160 11.29 3.19 24.34
CA PRO A 160 11.37 4.10 25.49
C PRO A 160 11.79 5.53 25.13
N LEU A 161 12.67 5.69 24.13
CA LEU A 161 13.10 6.99 23.64
C LEU A 161 11.97 7.75 22.93
N LEU A 162 11.20 7.07 22.07
CA LEU A 162 10.04 7.66 21.39
C LEU A 162 8.94 8.04 22.39
N ASP A 163 8.69 7.21 23.40
CA ASP A 163 7.73 7.52 24.46
C ASP A 163 8.15 8.74 25.28
N TRP A 164 9.44 8.87 25.60
CA TRP A 164 9.98 10.04 26.28
C TRP A 164 9.85 11.32 25.44
N LEU A 165 10.11 11.25 24.12
CA LEU A 165 9.95 12.38 23.20
C LEU A 165 8.47 12.80 23.06
N ALA A 166 7.55 11.84 22.96
CA ALA A 166 6.12 12.11 22.85
C ALA A 166 5.59 12.87 24.07
N ARG A 167 5.99 12.46 25.28
CA ARG A 167 5.61 13.13 26.54
C ARG A 167 6.08 14.58 26.63
N ARG A 168 7.16 14.95 25.94
CA ARG A 168 7.70 16.33 25.94
C ARG A 168 7.00 17.29 24.98
N LYS A 169 6.28 16.79 23.98
CA LYS A 169 5.57 17.61 23.00
C LYS A 169 4.08 17.81 23.33
N SER A 170 3.58 17.23 24.41
CA SER A 170 2.22 17.43 24.92
C SER A 170 2.14 18.48 26.05
N ALA A 171 3.08 19.40 26.11
CA ALA A 171 3.08 20.57 27.02
C ALA A 171 2.98 21.86 26.22
#